data_AF-A0A8J8YN92-F1
#
_entry.id   AF-A0A8J8YN92-F1
#
_cell.length_a   1.000
_cell.length_b   1.000
_cell.length_c   1.000
_cell.angle_alpha   90.00
_cell.angle_beta   90.00
_cell.angle_gamma   90.00
#
_symmetry.space_group_name_H-M   'P 1'
#
loop_
_entity.id
_entity.type
_entity.pdbx_description
1 polymer ?
#
loop_
_entity_poly.entity_id
_entity_poly.type
_entity_poly.pdbx_seq_one_letter_code
_entity_poly.pdbx_strand_id
1 'polypeptide(L)'
;MGNCVKAIACGGRHSAVVTDSGALLTFGWGLYGQCGQGNTDDVLSPTCVSSILGVKMQDIGAGLWHTVCTSVDGDVYSFGGNQFGQLGTGSDQAETVPKLVDASSLENKNARAVSCGARHSAIITDEGEVFCWGWNKYGQLGLGDSMDRNVPCSVPVDAYHPLNVSCGWWHTLVLAESPT
;
A
#
# COMPACT_ATOMS: atom_id res chain seq x y z
N MET A 1 10.01 -18.07 -8.08
CA MET A 1 9.49 -18.07 -6.70
C MET A 1 10.51 -17.62 -5.66
N GLY A 2 11.81 -17.50 -5.98
CA GLY A 2 12.81 -17.04 -5.01
C GLY A 2 13.16 -18.12 -3.98
N ASN A 3 14.26 -17.93 -3.28
CA ASN A 3 14.72 -18.85 -2.23
C ASN A 3 14.71 -18.20 -0.83
N CYS A 4 14.52 -16.88 -0.76
CA CYS A 4 14.57 -16.10 0.47
C CYS A 4 13.38 -15.12 0.56
N VAL A 5 13.01 -14.75 1.78
CA VAL A 5 12.04 -13.69 2.05
C VAL A 5 12.77 -12.34 2.15
N LYS A 6 12.26 -11.31 1.47
CA LYS A 6 12.79 -9.92 1.50
C LYS A 6 11.93 -8.98 2.34
N ALA A 7 10.61 -9.09 2.22
CA ALA A 7 9.68 -8.25 2.97
C ALA A 7 8.48 -9.07 3.43
N ILE A 8 7.89 -8.66 4.56
CA ILE A 8 6.67 -9.25 5.11
C ILE A 8 5.74 -8.13 5.54
N ALA A 9 4.43 -8.35 5.44
CA ALA A 9 3.42 -7.47 6.00
C ALA A 9 2.30 -8.29 6.63
N CYS A 10 1.80 -7.84 7.78
CA CYS A 10 0.68 -8.44 8.46
C CYS A 10 -0.47 -7.44 8.52
N GLY A 11 -1.56 -7.76 7.85
CA GLY A 11 -2.79 -6.99 7.90
C GLY A 11 -3.67 -7.41 9.07
N GLY A 12 -4.93 -6.98 9.03
CA GLY A 12 -5.88 -7.29 10.09
C GLY A 12 -6.16 -8.80 10.25
N ARG A 13 -6.26 -9.52 9.13
CA ARG A 13 -6.54 -10.97 9.09
C ARG A 13 -5.85 -11.71 7.94
N HIS A 14 -4.90 -11.07 7.28
CA HIS A 14 -4.11 -11.65 6.19
C HIS A 14 -2.64 -11.28 6.34
N SER A 15 -1.80 -11.98 5.61
CA SER A 15 -0.36 -11.78 5.60
C SER A 15 0.13 -11.79 4.16
N ALA A 16 1.17 -11.01 3.90
CA ALA A 16 1.81 -10.89 2.60
C ALA A 16 3.32 -11.05 2.76
N VAL A 17 3.96 -11.59 1.73
CA VAL A 17 5.39 -11.87 1.68
C VAL A 17 5.90 -11.51 0.29
N VAL A 18 7.00 -10.77 0.24
CA VAL A 18 7.80 -10.58 -0.99
C VAL A 18 9.06 -11.42 -0.89
N THR A 19 9.33 -12.19 -1.94
CA THR A 19 10.54 -13.02 -2.05
C THR A 19 11.71 -12.25 -2.65
N ASP A 20 12.91 -12.80 -2.58
CA ASP A 20 14.11 -12.25 -3.20
C ASP A 20 14.02 -12.08 -4.72
N SER A 21 13.22 -12.92 -5.38
CA SER A 21 12.87 -12.80 -6.81
C SER A 21 11.85 -11.71 -7.13
N GLY A 22 11.25 -11.07 -6.12
CA GLY A 22 10.18 -10.07 -6.26
C GLY A 22 8.77 -10.66 -6.39
N ALA A 23 8.61 -11.97 -6.18
CA ALA A 23 7.29 -12.61 -6.22
C ALA A 23 6.50 -12.32 -4.92
N LEU A 24 5.22 -11.98 -5.07
CA LEU A 24 4.26 -11.75 -3.99
C LEU A 24 3.52 -13.05 -3.63
N LEU A 25 3.52 -13.39 -2.35
CA LEU A 25 2.68 -14.44 -1.79
C LEU A 25 1.76 -13.83 -0.73
N THR A 26 0.51 -14.28 -0.70
CA THR A 26 -0.51 -13.83 0.26
C THR A 26 -1.22 -15.03 0.86
N PHE A 27 -1.72 -14.87 2.09
CA PHE A 27 -2.52 -15.87 2.78
C PHE A 27 -3.33 -15.25 3.92
N GLY A 28 -4.33 -15.96 4.41
CA GLY A 28 -5.26 -15.56 5.46
C GLY A 28 -6.67 -15.35 4.94
N TRP A 29 -7.41 -14.48 5.62
CA TRP A 29 -8.81 -14.20 5.34
C TRP A 29 -8.99 -13.42 4.03
N GLY A 30 -9.89 -13.89 3.15
CA GLY A 30 -10.00 -13.41 1.78
C GLY A 30 -11.26 -12.63 1.43
N LEU A 31 -12.18 -12.38 2.37
CA LEU A 31 -13.55 -11.91 2.08
C LEU A 31 -13.63 -10.62 1.23
N TYR A 32 -12.64 -9.73 1.31
CA TYR A 32 -12.60 -8.48 0.54
C TYR A 32 -11.65 -8.55 -0.66
N GLY A 33 -11.09 -9.72 -0.98
CA GLY A 33 -10.11 -9.90 -2.05
C GLY A 33 -8.69 -9.51 -1.66
N GLN A 34 -8.40 -9.28 -0.37
CA GLN A 34 -7.07 -8.84 0.10
C GLN A 34 -5.95 -9.86 -0.07
N CYS A 35 -6.29 -11.09 -0.50
CA CYS A 35 -5.32 -12.09 -0.93
C CYS A 35 -5.00 -12.02 -2.44
N GLY A 36 -5.72 -11.24 -3.25
CA GLY A 36 -5.34 -10.97 -4.64
C GLY A 36 -5.53 -12.13 -5.62
N GLN A 37 -6.28 -13.18 -5.24
CA GLN A 37 -6.42 -14.43 -6.02
C GLN A 37 -7.55 -14.38 -7.07
N GLY A 38 -8.18 -13.21 -7.28
CA GLY A 38 -9.32 -13.05 -8.19
C GLY A 38 -10.66 -13.53 -7.64
N ASN A 39 -10.72 -13.91 -6.36
CA ASN A 39 -11.93 -14.31 -5.64
C ASN A 39 -11.88 -13.79 -4.19
N THR A 40 -12.86 -14.17 -3.38
CA THR A 40 -13.00 -13.77 -1.97
C THR A 40 -12.83 -14.94 -1.00
N ASP A 41 -12.20 -16.03 -1.43
CA ASP A 41 -12.01 -17.22 -0.62
C ASP A 41 -10.79 -17.06 0.31
N ASP A 42 -10.85 -17.71 1.47
CA ASP A 42 -9.72 -17.74 2.39
C ASP A 42 -8.54 -18.53 1.80
N VAL A 43 -7.33 -18.02 1.97
CA VAL A 43 -6.10 -18.62 1.46
C VAL A 43 -5.32 -19.19 2.64
N LEU A 44 -5.42 -20.50 2.88
CA LEU A 44 -4.94 -21.12 4.13
C LEU A 44 -3.44 -21.41 4.17
N SER A 45 -2.71 -21.13 3.08
CA SER A 45 -1.26 -21.29 2.98
C SER A 45 -0.67 -20.22 2.05
N PRO A 46 0.59 -19.78 2.25
CA PRO A 46 1.23 -18.81 1.38
C PRO A 46 1.08 -19.18 -0.11
N THR A 47 0.33 -18.37 -0.85
CA THR A 47 -0.01 -18.65 -2.25
C THR A 47 0.45 -17.49 -3.12
N CYS A 48 1.11 -17.80 -4.23
CA CYS A 48 1.61 -16.78 -5.14
C CYS A 48 0.46 -16.04 -5.82
N VAL A 49 0.55 -14.71 -5.87
CA VAL A 49 -0.41 -13.86 -6.59
C VAL A 49 -0.03 -13.84 -8.09
N SER A 50 -0.63 -14.77 -8.84
CA SER A 50 -0.18 -15.11 -10.20
C SER A 50 -0.39 -13.99 -11.24
N SER A 51 -1.36 -13.11 -11.03
CA SER A 51 -1.68 -12.00 -11.93
C SER A 51 -0.57 -10.96 -12.08
N ILE A 52 0.42 -10.93 -11.18
CA ILE A 52 1.55 -9.99 -11.20
C ILE A 52 2.93 -10.68 -11.23
N LEU A 53 3.01 -11.96 -11.64
CA LEU A 53 4.26 -12.72 -11.68
C LEU A 53 5.39 -12.08 -12.52
N GLY A 54 5.06 -11.19 -13.44
CA GLY A 54 6.03 -10.45 -14.26
C GLY A 54 6.54 -9.15 -13.64
N VAL A 55 5.93 -8.68 -12.55
CA VAL A 55 6.28 -7.43 -11.89
C VAL A 55 7.05 -7.73 -10.61
N LYS A 56 8.25 -7.19 -10.48
CA LYS A 56 9.11 -7.44 -9.32
C LYS A 56 8.71 -6.50 -8.19
N MET A 57 8.07 -7.04 -7.16
CA MET A 57 7.73 -6.29 -5.95
C MET A 57 8.99 -6.05 -5.10
N GLN A 58 9.06 -4.90 -4.45
CA GLN A 58 10.14 -4.54 -3.54
C GLN A 58 9.68 -4.35 -2.09
N ASP A 59 8.50 -3.75 -1.87
CA ASP A 59 7.94 -3.50 -0.54
C ASP A 59 6.43 -3.75 -0.51
N ILE A 60 5.90 -4.00 0.69
CA ILE A 60 4.50 -4.34 0.93
C ILE A 60 3.96 -3.77 2.23
N GLY A 61 2.75 -3.24 2.15
CA GLY A 61 1.90 -2.84 3.27
C GLY A 61 0.60 -3.64 3.27
N ALA A 62 0.14 -4.04 4.45
CA ALA A 62 -1.13 -4.74 4.62
C ALA A 62 -1.97 -4.03 5.68
N GLY A 63 -3.14 -3.53 5.28
CA GLY A 63 -4.08 -2.86 6.17
C GLY A 63 -5.12 -3.81 6.77
N LEU A 64 -6.26 -3.27 7.23
CA LEU A 64 -7.31 -4.11 7.82
C LEU A 64 -7.90 -5.09 6.78
N TRP A 65 -8.16 -4.59 5.57
CA TRP A 65 -8.84 -5.32 4.50
C TRP A 65 -8.20 -5.12 3.13
N HIS A 66 -7.00 -4.52 3.06
CA HIS A 66 -6.34 -4.23 1.79
C HIS A 66 -4.84 -4.51 1.85
N THR A 67 -4.24 -4.63 0.68
CA THR A 67 -2.81 -4.83 0.48
C THR A 67 -2.34 -3.82 -0.55
N VAL A 68 -1.20 -3.19 -0.29
CA VAL A 68 -0.53 -2.27 -1.22
C VAL A 68 0.91 -2.69 -1.35
N CYS A 69 1.44 -2.70 -2.57
CA CYS A 69 2.79 -3.14 -2.89
C CYS A 69 3.46 -2.08 -3.77
N THR A 70 4.78 -1.95 -3.66
CA THR A 70 5.59 -1.17 -4.61
C THR A 70 6.45 -2.09 -5.45
N SER A 71 6.62 -1.78 -6.74
CA SER A 71 7.54 -2.48 -7.64
C SER A 71 8.94 -1.87 -7.57
N VAL A 72 9.94 -2.60 -8.10
CA VAL A 72 11.30 -2.07 -8.30
C VAL A 72 11.37 -0.92 -9.31
N ASP A 73 10.34 -0.78 -10.15
CA ASP A 73 10.21 0.29 -11.13
C ASP A 73 9.46 1.51 -10.55
N GLY A 74 9.10 1.46 -9.26
CA GLY A 74 8.42 2.56 -8.55
C GLY A 74 6.89 2.54 -8.64
N ASP A 75 6.31 1.58 -9.36
CA ASP A 75 4.86 1.45 -9.51
C ASP A 75 4.18 1.00 -8.21
N VAL A 76 2.95 1.46 -7.99
CA VAL A 76 2.13 1.07 -6.84
C VAL A 76 0.99 0.17 -7.29
N TYR A 77 0.85 -0.99 -6.66
CA TYR A 77 -0.26 -1.91 -6.87
C TYR A 77 -1.08 -2.06 -5.61
N SER A 78 -2.40 -2.09 -5.73
CA SER A 78 -3.31 -2.24 -4.59
C SER A 78 -4.45 -3.22 -4.88
N PHE A 79 -4.91 -3.91 -3.84
CA PHE A 79 -6.04 -4.84 -3.92
C PHE A 79 -6.66 -5.08 -2.55
N GLY A 80 -7.88 -5.61 -2.53
CA GLY A 80 -8.69 -5.85 -1.36
C GLY A 80 -9.89 -4.90 -1.24
N GLY A 81 -10.35 -4.69 -0.01
CA GLY A 81 -11.46 -3.82 0.33
C GLY A 81 -11.12 -2.35 0.13
N ASN A 82 -12.08 -1.59 -0.37
CA ASN A 82 -11.86 -0.22 -0.83
C ASN A 82 -12.96 0.77 -0.41
N GLN A 83 -13.69 0.48 0.67
CA GLN A 83 -14.90 1.23 1.04
C GLN A 83 -14.68 2.74 1.30
N PHE A 84 -13.42 3.17 1.47
CA PHE A 84 -13.03 4.56 1.72
C PHE A 84 -11.93 5.01 0.75
N GLY A 85 -11.76 4.33 -0.38
CA GLY A 85 -10.76 4.68 -1.37
C GLY A 85 -9.32 4.30 -0.99
N GLN A 86 -9.12 3.43 0.01
CA GLN A 86 -7.78 3.03 0.49
C GLN A 86 -6.91 2.29 -0.55
N LEU A 87 -7.48 1.89 -1.68
CA LEU A 87 -6.73 1.37 -2.83
C LEU A 87 -6.13 2.48 -3.71
N GLY A 88 -6.64 3.71 -3.65
CA GLY A 88 -6.09 4.85 -4.40
C GLY A 88 -6.42 4.88 -5.88
N THR A 89 -7.32 4.02 -6.36
CA THR A 89 -7.62 3.80 -7.78
C THR A 89 -8.66 4.78 -8.36
N GLY A 90 -8.99 5.87 -7.65
CA GLY A 90 -10.05 6.82 -8.04
C GLY A 90 -11.47 6.26 -7.90
N SER A 91 -11.62 5.15 -7.19
CA SER A 91 -12.86 4.41 -6.98
C SER A 91 -12.93 3.91 -5.54
N ASP A 92 -14.14 3.59 -5.07
CA ASP A 92 -14.38 2.96 -3.77
C ASP A 92 -14.78 1.47 -3.92
N GLN A 93 -14.59 0.90 -5.12
CA GLN A 93 -14.85 -0.51 -5.42
C GLN A 93 -13.67 -1.39 -5.03
N ALA A 94 -13.96 -2.54 -4.43
CA ALA A 94 -12.95 -3.53 -4.08
C ALA A 94 -12.33 -4.16 -5.33
N GLU A 95 -11.08 -4.58 -5.22
CA GLU A 95 -10.32 -5.22 -6.29
C GLU A 95 -9.82 -6.58 -5.80
N THR A 96 -10.21 -7.68 -6.45
CA THR A 96 -9.81 -9.04 -6.04
C THR A 96 -8.49 -9.49 -6.64
N VAL A 97 -7.92 -8.69 -7.55
CA VAL A 97 -6.57 -8.85 -8.10
C VAL A 97 -5.80 -7.55 -7.93
N PRO A 98 -4.46 -7.59 -7.78
CA PRO A 98 -3.64 -6.38 -7.81
C PRO A 98 -3.94 -5.50 -9.01
N LYS A 99 -4.21 -4.22 -8.74
CA LYS A 99 -4.46 -3.19 -9.75
C LYS A 99 -3.43 -2.08 -9.61
N LEU A 100 -2.94 -1.60 -10.75
CA LEU A 100 -2.04 -0.45 -10.80
C LEU A 100 -2.78 0.80 -10.31
N VAL A 101 -2.15 1.56 -9.42
CA VAL A 101 -2.64 2.85 -8.96
C VAL A 101 -2.20 3.92 -9.97
N ASP A 102 -2.96 4.02 -11.05
CA ASP A 102 -2.74 4.98 -12.14
C ASP A 102 -3.36 6.34 -11.79
N ALA A 103 -2.67 7.08 -10.93
CA ALA A 103 -3.07 8.42 -10.48
C ALA A 103 -2.10 9.47 -11.02
N SER A 104 -2.62 10.58 -11.55
CA SER A 104 -1.80 11.69 -12.07
C SER A 104 -0.89 12.31 -11.01
N SER A 105 -1.25 12.21 -9.72
CA SER A 105 -0.40 12.66 -8.61
C SER A 105 0.86 11.82 -8.41
N LEU A 106 0.89 10.59 -8.94
CA LEU A 106 2.05 9.70 -8.92
C LEU A 106 2.79 9.66 -10.26
N GLU A 107 2.44 10.51 -11.23
CA GLU A 107 3.14 10.57 -12.51
C GLU A 107 4.59 10.99 -12.29
N ASN A 108 5.53 10.21 -12.83
CA ASN A 108 6.97 10.38 -12.65
C ASN A 108 7.44 10.29 -11.18
N LYS A 109 6.72 9.55 -10.34
CA LYS A 109 7.07 9.30 -8.93
C LYS A 109 7.47 7.84 -8.74
N ASN A 110 8.65 7.60 -8.19
CA ASN A 110 9.12 6.25 -7.89
C ASN A 110 8.84 5.92 -6.43
N ALA A 111 7.80 5.12 -6.16
CA ALA A 111 7.46 4.73 -4.80
C ALA A 111 8.49 3.74 -4.23
N ARG A 112 9.15 4.14 -3.13
CA ARG A 112 10.18 3.31 -2.49
C ARG A 112 9.62 2.40 -1.42
N ALA A 113 8.81 2.95 -0.52
CA ALA A 113 8.29 2.24 0.63
C ALA A 113 6.81 2.54 0.83
N VAL A 114 6.12 1.60 1.47
CA VAL A 114 4.67 1.65 1.67
C VAL A 114 4.29 1.26 3.09
N SER A 115 3.27 1.93 3.63
CA SER A 115 2.65 1.56 4.90
C SER A 115 1.13 1.63 4.79
N CYS A 116 0.45 0.76 5.53
CA CYS A 116 -1.01 0.68 5.52
C CYS A 116 -1.54 0.72 6.94
N GLY A 117 -2.47 1.64 7.18
CA GLY A 117 -3.26 1.65 8.41
C GLY A 117 -4.50 0.79 8.29
N ALA A 118 -5.51 1.05 9.14
CA ALA A 118 -6.72 0.24 9.09
C ALA A 118 -7.45 0.41 7.74
N ARG A 119 -7.62 1.65 7.27
CA ARG A 119 -8.36 1.98 6.03
C ARG A 119 -7.73 3.16 5.29
N HIS A 120 -6.43 3.33 5.44
CA HIS A 120 -5.66 4.33 4.71
C HIS A 120 -4.31 3.73 4.35
N SER A 121 -3.66 4.35 3.38
CA SER A 121 -2.39 3.92 2.81
C SER A 121 -1.49 5.13 2.69
N ALA A 122 -0.20 4.91 2.85
CA ALA A 122 0.82 5.91 2.64
C ALA A 122 2.01 5.31 1.91
N ILE A 123 2.65 6.12 1.07
CA ILE A 123 3.93 5.79 0.44
C ILE A 123 4.91 6.94 0.64
N ILE A 124 6.18 6.62 0.45
CA ILE A 124 7.25 7.60 0.27
C ILE A 124 8.03 7.28 -0.99
N THR A 125 8.37 8.31 -1.78
CA THR A 125 9.15 8.16 -3.01
C THR A 125 10.66 8.15 -2.74
N ASP A 126 11.45 7.85 -3.77
CA ASP A 126 12.91 8.01 -3.73
C ASP A 126 13.35 9.45 -3.49
N GLU A 127 12.55 10.43 -3.95
CA GLU A 127 12.76 11.86 -3.74
C GLU A 127 12.28 12.36 -2.37
N GLY A 128 11.78 11.47 -1.51
CA GLY A 128 11.30 11.81 -0.17
C GLY A 128 9.90 12.44 -0.16
N GLU A 129 9.14 12.34 -1.23
CA GLU A 129 7.76 12.85 -1.29
C GLU A 129 6.81 11.84 -0.63
N VAL A 130 5.97 12.33 0.29
CA VAL A 130 5.00 11.49 1.01
C VAL A 130 3.62 11.67 0.38
N PHE A 131 2.95 10.55 0.12
CA PHE A 131 1.57 10.54 -0.36
C PHE A 131 0.70 9.69 0.56
N CYS A 132 -0.49 10.18 0.87
CA CYS A 132 -1.48 9.50 1.69
C CYS A 132 -2.85 9.47 1.00
N TRP A 133 -3.61 8.39 1.18
CA TRP A 133 -5.00 8.27 0.73
C TRP A 133 -5.80 7.27 1.56
N GLY A 134 -7.11 7.26 1.34
CA GLY A 134 -8.09 6.44 2.01
C GLY A 134 -8.94 7.22 3.00
N TRP A 135 -9.38 6.53 4.03
CA TRP A 135 -10.21 7.08 5.10
C TRP A 135 -9.45 8.12 5.93
N ASN A 136 -10.10 9.24 6.28
CA ASN A 136 -9.46 10.41 6.89
C ASN A 136 -10.25 11.06 8.05
N LYS A 137 -11.25 10.39 8.63
CA LYS A 137 -12.10 11.01 9.67
C LYS A 137 -11.34 11.65 10.84
N TYR A 138 -10.16 11.15 11.18
CA TYR A 138 -9.34 11.66 12.28
C TYR A 138 -8.10 12.42 11.81
N GLY A 139 -8.01 12.76 10.52
CA GLY A 139 -6.88 13.50 9.95
C GLY A 139 -5.64 12.63 9.70
N GLN A 140 -5.77 11.30 9.67
CA GLN A 140 -4.63 10.39 9.47
C GLN A 140 -3.91 10.55 8.13
N LEU A 141 -4.52 11.22 7.14
CA LEU A 141 -3.85 11.55 5.88
C LEU A 141 -2.91 12.76 6.00
N GLY A 142 -3.03 13.56 7.06
CA GLY A 142 -2.16 14.72 7.29
C GLY A 142 -2.44 15.93 6.39
N LEU A 143 -3.61 15.98 5.73
CA LEU A 143 -3.95 17.01 4.72
C LEU A 143 -4.60 18.27 5.31
N GLY A 144 -4.65 18.41 6.64
CA GLY A 144 -5.30 19.56 7.30
C GLY A 144 -6.84 19.53 7.28
N ASP A 145 -7.45 18.41 6.87
CA ASP A 145 -8.89 18.20 6.88
C ASP A 145 -9.26 16.77 7.30
N SER A 146 -10.57 16.45 7.29
CA SER A 146 -11.12 15.14 7.65
C SER A 146 -11.83 14.43 6.47
N MET A 147 -11.52 14.84 5.24
CA MET A 147 -12.15 14.31 4.03
C MET A 147 -11.39 13.08 3.52
N ASP A 148 -12.11 12.01 3.21
CA ASP A 148 -11.53 10.80 2.61
C ASP A 148 -10.97 11.13 1.22
N ARG A 149 -9.91 10.43 0.79
CA ARG A 149 -9.29 10.59 -0.53
C ARG A 149 -9.20 9.23 -1.21
N ASN A 150 -9.78 9.07 -2.39
CA ASN A 150 -9.69 7.82 -3.15
C ASN A 150 -8.58 7.81 -4.20
N VAL A 151 -7.73 8.83 -4.21
CA VAL A 151 -6.50 8.93 -4.98
C VAL A 151 -5.35 9.39 -4.06
N PRO A 152 -4.10 8.97 -4.33
CA PRO A 152 -2.92 9.46 -3.62
C PRO A 152 -2.83 10.98 -3.61
N CYS A 153 -2.72 11.57 -2.42
CA CYS A 153 -2.58 13.01 -2.23
C CYS A 153 -1.22 13.30 -1.59
N SER A 154 -0.48 14.26 -2.15
CA SER A 154 0.78 14.71 -1.57
C SER A 154 0.55 15.35 -0.20
N VAL A 155 1.33 14.93 0.79
CA VAL A 155 1.29 15.46 2.15
C VAL A 155 2.40 16.51 2.28
N PRO A 156 2.08 17.77 2.64
CA PRO A 156 3.08 18.80 2.81
C PRO A 156 4.01 18.48 4.00
N VAL A 157 5.30 18.28 3.73
CA VAL A 157 6.35 18.08 4.76
C VAL A 157 7.54 19.01 4.50
N ASP A 158 7.28 20.20 3.96
CA ASP A 158 8.26 21.11 3.35
C ASP A 158 9.41 21.55 4.27
N ALA A 159 9.22 21.45 5.59
CA ALA A 159 10.23 21.84 6.57
C ALA A 159 11.24 20.74 6.91
N TYR A 160 11.13 19.54 6.32
CA TYR A 160 11.95 18.38 6.63
C TYR A 160 12.25 17.55 5.38
N HIS A 161 13.21 16.62 5.48
CA HIS A 161 13.50 15.59 4.49
C HIS A 161 12.91 14.25 4.96
N PRO A 162 11.76 13.80 4.43
CA PRO A 162 11.18 12.53 4.83
C PRO A 162 12.07 11.34 4.45
N LEU A 163 12.20 10.40 5.38
CA LEU A 163 13.00 9.18 5.23
C LEU A 163 12.16 7.92 5.22
N ASN A 164 11.05 7.91 5.97
CA ASN A 164 10.16 6.75 6.02
C ASN A 164 8.76 7.15 6.50
N VAL A 165 7.78 6.30 6.21
CA VAL A 165 6.39 6.45 6.64
C VAL A 165 5.91 5.21 7.36
N SER A 166 5.13 5.38 8.43
CA SER A 166 4.53 4.28 9.18
C SER A 166 3.09 4.62 9.57
N CYS A 167 2.16 3.77 9.17
CA CYS A 167 0.76 3.90 9.52
C CYS A 167 0.41 3.04 10.74
N GLY A 168 -0.11 3.68 11.78
CA GLY A 168 -0.92 2.99 12.79
C GLY A 168 -2.33 2.74 12.26
N TRP A 169 -3.22 2.19 13.10
CA TRP A 169 -4.60 1.96 12.66
C TRP A 169 -5.33 3.25 12.26
N TRP A 170 -5.08 4.35 12.98
CA TRP A 170 -5.83 5.61 12.85
C TRP A 170 -4.92 6.85 12.84
N HIS A 171 -3.61 6.69 12.59
CA HIS A 171 -2.64 7.78 12.52
C HIS A 171 -1.48 7.40 11.59
N THR A 172 -0.75 8.40 11.11
CA THR A 172 0.44 8.25 10.28
C THR A 172 1.61 8.97 10.93
N LEU A 173 2.78 8.33 10.94
CA LEU A 173 4.05 8.89 11.38
C LEU A 173 4.99 9.00 10.18
N VAL A 174 5.75 10.08 10.13
CA VAL A 174 6.83 10.28 9.16
C VAL A 174 8.13 10.46 9.94
N LEU A 175 9.12 9.62 9.66
CA LEU A 175 10.49 9.84 10.10
C LEU A 175 11.14 10.81 9.12
N ALA A 176 11.69 11.92 9.62
CA ALA A 176 12.29 12.95 8.77
C ALA A 176 13.51 13.60 9.44
N GLU A 177 14.41 14.13 8.62
CA GLU A 177 15.57 14.91 9.05
C GLU A 177 15.36 16.41 8.83
N SER A 178 15.98 17.23 9.68
CA SER A 178 15.99 18.67 9.48
C SER A 178 16.80 19.04 8.22
N PRO A 179 16.43 20.10 7.49
CA PRO A 179 17.28 20.68 6.46
C PRO A 179 18.60 21.14 7.10
N THR A 180 19.72 20.78 6.48
CA THR A 180 21.05 21.29 6.86
C THR A 180 21.21 22.75 6.50
#